data_AF-A0A2V9Z9Y1-F1
#
_entry.id   AF-A0A2V9Z9Y1-F1
#
_cell.length_a   1.000
_cell.length_b   1.000
_cell.length_c   1.000
_cell.angle_alpha   90.00
_cell.angle_beta   90.00
_cell.angle_gamma   90.00
#
_symmetry.space_group_name_H-M   'P 1'
#
loop_
_entity.id
_entity.type
_entity.pdbx_description
1 polymer ?
#
loop_
_entity_poly.entity_id
_entity_poly.type
_entity_poly.pdbx_seq_one_letter_code
_entity_poly.pdbx_strand_id
1 'polypeptide(L)'
;MSWIEWIWDNIAPDVRVKKNLPGPKTYDEAVAAWKQQSDKMLRELPLDDLAELKGIAPFYYEWLSHPAEDPWWDWCELRNKYDRVHAAVLNFSGWYDDNYGPEGATTNFNGLLKARAGKADPQAHLLIGPWVHGVDNTAKTKSGERQFGPAAAIHYDEVVLRWMDHYVKGIDNGVERDKPVRYFVMGDDQWRQADSWPPAAKSTSYFLGEEGTLTLKQPDKSEPSSFVSDPAEPVINRYENSGAHDYRDLAARKDVLTFDTAPLERATEVTGPIDARIFLSCDCRNLDVWARLLDVAPDGTAFNVMSPGLDVQRASYRDLKHGRQLLKPNQVYEIHLDNLITSNVFQKGHKIRVQVSASFFPNFSGNLQNGELEAKSAKMQKATVRIYHDGEHASQIVLPVVERK
;
A
#
# COMPACT_ATOMS: atom_id res chain seq x y z
N MET A 1 -2.61 1.88 -11.50
CA MET A 1 -3.30 2.70 -12.52
C MET A 1 -4.79 2.88 -12.21
N SER A 2 -5.14 2.92 -10.92
CA SER A 2 -6.51 3.18 -10.46
C SER A 2 -7.09 4.49 -11.02
N TRP A 3 -6.25 5.50 -11.27
CA TRP A 3 -6.72 6.76 -11.86
C TRP A 3 -7.23 6.65 -13.29
N ILE A 4 -6.63 5.81 -14.15
CA ILE A 4 -7.09 5.67 -15.55
C ILE A 4 -8.48 5.02 -15.55
N GLU A 5 -8.64 3.93 -14.80
CA GLU A 5 -9.92 3.24 -14.59
C GLU A 5 -10.94 4.18 -13.96
N TRP A 6 -10.59 4.85 -12.87
CA TRP A 6 -11.49 5.75 -12.16
C TRP A 6 -11.96 6.91 -13.05
N ILE A 7 -11.07 7.53 -13.82
CA ILE A 7 -11.43 8.54 -14.81
C ILE A 7 -12.37 7.94 -15.85
N TRP A 8 -12.04 6.76 -16.38
CA TRP A 8 -12.81 6.10 -17.42
C TRP A 8 -14.25 5.77 -16.97
N ASP A 9 -14.41 5.22 -15.77
CA ASP A 9 -15.70 4.78 -15.25
C ASP A 9 -16.53 5.95 -14.69
N ASN A 10 -15.90 6.88 -13.97
CA ASN A 10 -16.63 7.86 -13.15
C ASN A 10 -16.69 9.27 -13.76
N ILE A 11 -15.71 9.66 -14.59
CA ILE A 11 -15.60 11.02 -15.13
C ILE A 11 -15.95 11.04 -16.62
N ALA A 12 -15.41 10.11 -17.40
CA ALA A 12 -15.52 10.09 -18.84
C ALA A 12 -16.97 10.04 -19.36
N PRO A 13 -17.91 9.30 -18.76
CA PRO A 13 -19.28 9.21 -19.27
C PRO A 13 -19.99 10.57 -19.27
N ASP A 14 -19.94 11.29 -18.14
CA ASP A 14 -20.55 12.62 -18.01
C ASP A 14 -19.89 13.64 -18.95
N VAL A 15 -18.57 13.63 -19.07
CA VAL A 15 -17.86 14.53 -20.00
C VAL A 15 -18.22 14.25 -21.46
N ARG A 16 -18.36 12.97 -21.85
CA ARG A 16 -18.78 12.59 -23.21
C ARG A 16 -20.20 13.04 -23.51
N VAL A 17 -21.12 12.95 -22.55
CA VAL A 17 -22.48 13.50 -22.69
C VAL A 17 -22.42 15.01 -22.89
N LYS A 18 -21.75 15.74 -21.99
CA LYS A 18 -21.68 17.22 -22.01
C LYS A 18 -21.04 17.78 -23.28
N LYS A 19 -20.02 17.10 -23.81
CA LYS A 19 -19.27 17.53 -25.00
C LYS A 19 -19.72 16.86 -26.30
N ASN A 20 -20.75 16.00 -26.24
CA ASN A 20 -21.20 15.17 -27.36
C ASN A 20 -20.05 14.38 -28.04
N LEU A 21 -19.17 13.79 -27.22
CA LEU A 21 -18.06 12.96 -27.70
C LEU A 21 -18.52 11.50 -27.92
N PRO A 22 -17.82 10.74 -28.77
CA PRO A 22 -18.05 9.30 -28.92
C PRO A 22 -17.63 8.51 -27.68
N GLY A 23 -18.09 7.25 -27.60
CA GLY A 23 -17.79 6.32 -26.50
C GLY A 23 -18.91 6.19 -25.47
N PRO A 24 -18.67 5.41 -24.39
CA PRO A 24 -19.65 5.17 -23.32
C PRO A 24 -20.14 6.45 -22.65
N LYS A 25 -21.46 6.58 -22.47
CA LYS A 25 -22.13 7.76 -21.90
C LYS A 25 -22.81 7.48 -20.57
N THR A 26 -22.81 6.23 -20.11
CA THR A 26 -23.26 5.84 -18.76
C THR A 26 -22.14 5.10 -18.02
N TYR A 27 -22.27 5.00 -16.70
CA TYR A 27 -21.35 4.21 -15.85
C TYR A 27 -21.32 2.75 -16.31
N ASP A 28 -22.48 2.12 -16.49
CA ASP A 28 -22.57 0.70 -16.90
C ASP A 28 -21.93 0.44 -18.27
N GLU A 29 -22.14 1.34 -19.24
CA GLU A 29 -21.47 1.25 -20.54
C GLU A 29 -19.95 1.41 -20.40
N ALA A 30 -19.49 2.29 -19.52
CA ALA A 30 -18.07 2.55 -19.31
C ALA A 30 -17.38 1.35 -18.69
N VAL A 31 -17.94 0.77 -17.62
CA VAL A 31 -17.45 -0.45 -16.98
C VAL A 31 -17.43 -1.63 -17.97
N ALA A 32 -18.47 -1.76 -18.80
CA ALA A 32 -18.53 -2.81 -19.82
C ALA A 32 -17.44 -2.63 -20.90
N ALA A 33 -17.18 -1.40 -21.34
CA ALA A 33 -16.11 -1.09 -22.29
C ALA A 33 -14.72 -1.25 -21.67
N TRP A 34 -14.55 -0.87 -20.40
CA TRP A 34 -13.30 -1.01 -19.66
C TRP A 34 -12.81 -2.45 -19.67
N LYS A 35 -13.68 -3.41 -19.37
CA LYS A 35 -13.37 -4.85 -19.41
C LYS A 35 -12.80 -5.33 -20.75
N GLN A 36 -13.09 -4.65 -21.85
CA GLN A 36 -12.65 -5.04 -23.19
C GLN A 36 -11.32 -4.40 -23.61
N GLN A 37 -10.93 -3.29 -23.01
CA GLN A 37 -9.80 -2.47 -23.49
C GLN A 37 -8.80 -2.06 -22.39
N SER A 38 -9.08 -2.38 -21.12
CA SER A 38 -8.25 -2.00 -19.98
C SER A 38 -6.80 -2.45 -20.17
N ASP A 39 -6.55 -3.70 -20.56
CA ASP A 39 -5.19 -4.19 -20.79
C ASP A 39 -4.43 -3.35 -21.84
N LYS A 40 -5.09 -2.97 -22.94
CA LYS A 40 -4.51 -2.09 -23.96
C LYS A 40 -4.20 -0.71 -23.36
N MET A 41 -5.19 -0.07 -22.74
CA MET A 41 -5.04 1.30 -22.20
C MET A 41 -3.98 1.36 -21.10
N LEU A 42 -3.91 0.36 -20.23
CA LEU A 42 -2.96 0.28 -19.11
C LEU A 42 -1.52 0.02 -19.57
N ARG A 43 -1.33 -0.54 -20.77
CA ARG A 43 0.00 -0.80 -21.38
C ARG A 43 0.44 0.28 -22.35
N GLU A 44 -0.44 1.21 -22.70
CA GLU A 44 -0.14 2.26 -23.66
C GLU A 44 0.87 3.26 -23.08
N LEU A 45 1.92 3.53 -23.86
CA LEU A 45 3.03 4.40 -23.48
C LEU A 45 3.43 5.26 -24.69
N PRO A 46 3.84 6.52 -24.48
CA PRO A 46 3.96 7.20 -23.19
C PRO A 46 2.59 7.56 -22.57
N LEU A 47 2.50 7.61 -21.23
CA LEU A 47 1.22 7.84 -20.55
C LEU A 47 0.62 9.24 -20.82
N ASP A 48 1.42 10.21 -21.25
CA ASP A 48 0.93 11.54 -21.61
C ASP A 48 0.33 11.63 -23.02
N ASP A 49 0.25 10.52 -23.74
CA ASP A 49 -0.30 10.46 -25.10
C ASP A 49 -1.62 9.65 -25.20
N LEU A 50 -2.14 9.12 -24.08
CA LEU A 50 -3.35 8.27 -24.01
C LEU A 50 -4.57 8.87 -24.72
N ALA A 51 -4.83 8.47 -25.96
CA ALA A 51 -5.83 9.10 -26.81
C ALA A 51 -7.23 9.10 -26.17
N GLU A 52 -7.58 8.03 -25.47
CA GLU A 52 -8.87 7.80 -24.82
C GLU A 52 -9.20 8.83 -23.73
N LEU A 53 -8.20 9.46 -23.11
CA LEU A 53 -8.40 10.47 -22.06
C LEU A 53 -8.25 11.92 -22.58
N LYS A 54 -7.75 12.11 -23.81
CA LYS A 54 -7.56 13.46 -24.39
C LYS A 54 -8.90 14.18 -24.54
N GLY A 55 -8.95 15.43 -24.06
CA GLY A 55 -10.17 16.23 -24.06
C GLY A 55 -11.23 15.79 -23.03
N ILE A 56 -11.07 14.62 -22.40
CA ILE A 56 -11.92 14.11 -21.33
C ILE A 56 -11.38 14.54 -19.97
N ALA A 57 -10.10 14.24 -19.69
CA ALA A 57 -9.47 14.47 -18.40
C ALA A 57 -8.17 15.30 -18.56
N PRO A 58 -8.25 16.60 -18.87
CA PRO A 58 -7.05 17.44 -19.00
C PRO A 58 -6.20 17.46 -17.71
N PHE A 59 -6.83 17.36 -16.55
CA PHE A 59 -6.17 17.29 -15.24
C PHE A 59 -5.22 16.08 -15.11
N TYR A 60 -5.49 14.95 -15.79
CA TYR A 60 -4.62 13.79 -15.78
C TYR A 60 -3.23 14.11 -16.38
N TYR A 61 -3.22 14.83 -17.50
CA TYR A 61 -1.98 15.24 -18.16
C TYR A 61 -1.23 16.31 -17.37
N GLU A 62 -1.96 17.19 -16.68
CA GLU A 62 -1.39 18.15 -15.74
C GLU A 62 -0.68 17.40 -14.61
N TRP A 63 -1.35 16.42 -13.97
CA TRP A 63 -0.74 15.59 -12.92
C TRP A 63 0.55 14.89 -13.39
N LEU A 64 0.56 14.31 -14.61
CA LEU A 64 1.76 13.69 -15.18
C LEU A 64 2.92 14.66 -15.44
N SER A 65 2.63 15.96 -15.54
CA SER A 65 3.64 17.00 -15.75
C SER A 65 4.33 17.46 -14.47
N HIS A 66 3.75 17.13 -13.31
CA HIS A 66 4.26 17.50 -11.99
C HIS A 66 4.90 16.29 -11.29
N PRO A 67 6.24 16.24 -11.15
CA PRO A 67 6.90 15.18 -10.38
C PRO A 67 6.52 15.25 -8.89
N ALA A 68 6.83 14.20 -8.13
CA ALA A 68 6.38 14.06 -6.74
C ALA A 68 6.91 15.18 -5.81
N GLU A 69 8.11 15.68 -6.09
CA GLU A 69 8.74 16.79 -5.34
C GLU A 69 8.25 18.19 -5.75
N ASP A 70 7.37 18.29 -6.76
CA ASP A 70 6.89 19.59 -7.24
C ASP A 70 6.03 20.29 -6.18
N PRO A 71 6.33 21.55 -5.80
CA PRO A 71 5.50 22.35 -4.90
C PRO A 71 4.04 22.49 -5.37
N TRP A 72 3.75 22.21 -6.64
CA TRP A 72 2.37 22.14 -7.14
C TRP A 72 1.48 21.27 -6.25
N TRP A 73 1.97 20.16 -5.69
CA TRP A 73 1.18 19.27 -4.81
C TRP A 73 0.80 19.89 -3.45
N ASP A 74 1.35 21.05 -3.08
CA ASP A 74 1.07 21.70 -1.79
C ASP A 74 -0.41 22.04 -1.57
N TRP A 75 -1.22 22.18 -2.62
CA TRP A 75 -2.64 22.50 -2.47
C TRP A 75 -3.45 21.35 -1.86
N CYS A 76 -3.05 20.09 -2.10
CA CYS A 76 -3.71 18.90 -1.56
C CYS A 76 -3.00 18.29 -0.35
N GLU A 77 -1.82 18.81 0.00
CA GLU A 77 -1.05 18.35 1.16
C GLU A 77 -1.58 18.92 2.47
N LEU A 78 -1.90 18.03 3.43
CA LEU A 78 -2.39 18.39 4.77
C LEU A 78 -1.30 18.30 5.85
N ARG A 79 -0.22 17.54 5.63
CA ARG A 79 0.90 17.42 6.56
C ARG A 79 1.44 18.81 6.90
N ASN A 80 1.68 19.05 8.19
CA ASN A 80 2.09 20.34 8.76
C ASN A 80 1.04 21.48 8.66
N LYS A 81 -0.21 21.19 8.27
CA LYS A 81 -1.31 22.18 8.18
C LYS A 81 -2.53 21.80 9.03
N TYR A 82 -2.34 20.90 10.00
CA TYR A 82 -3.41 20.37 10.87
C TYR A 82 -4.00 21.41 11.84
N ASP A 83 -3.29 22.50 12.10
CA ASP A 83 -3.75 23.65 12.88
C ASP A 83 -4.97 24.35 12.24
N ARG A 84 -5.12 24.20 10.91
CA ARG A 84 -6.28 24.70 10.14
C ARG A 84 -7.55 23.86 10.34
N VAL A 85 -7.46 22.69 10.99
CA VAL A 85 -8.59 21.78 11.18
C VAL A 85 -9.17 21.96 12.59
N HIS A 86 -10.34 22.59 12.66
CA HIS A 86 -11.03 22.85 13.92
C HIS A 86 -12.17 21.86 14.23
N ALA A 87 -12.66 21.12 13.23
CA ALA A 87 -13.71 20.13 13.42
C ALA A 87 -13.21 18.90 14.18
N ALA A 88 -14.12 18.23 14.88
CA ALA A 88 -13.88 16.88 15.39
C ALA A 88 -13.75 15.90 14.21
N VAL A 89 -12.73 15.04 14.22
CA VAL A 89 -12.42 14.12 13.11
C VAL A 89 -12.49 12.66 13.54
N LEU A 90 -13.39 11.90 12.91
CA LEU A 90 -13.37 10.44 12.94
C LEU A 90 -12.63 9.94 11.69
N ASN A 91 -11.40 9.45 11.86
CA ASN A 91 -10.62 8.83 10.80
C ASN A 91 -11.08 7.39 10.63
N PHE A 92 -11.54 7.04 9.43
CA PHE A 92 -12.12 5.74 9.12
C PHE A 92 -11.42 5.16 7.89
N SER A 93 -10.88 3.95 7.96
CA SER A 93 -10.24 3.28 6.81
C SER A 93 -10.27 1.75 6.95
N GLY A 94 -9.70 1.04 5.97
CA GLY A 94 -9.56 -0.42 5.96
C GLY A 94 -8.13 -0.87 5.67
N TRP A 95 -7.71 -2.02 6.19
CA TRP A 95 -6.37 -2.60 5.95
C TRP A 95 -6.09 -2.90 4.47
N TYR A 96 -7.15 -3.14 3.70
CA TYR A 96 -7.08 -3.43 2.27
C TYR A 96 -7.65 -2.29 1.42
N ASP A 97 -7.80 -1.09 1.98
CA ASP A 97 -8.10 0.10 1.20
C ASP A 97 -6.85 0.50 0.39
N ASP A 98 -6.95 0.39 -0.92
CA ASP A 98 -5.87 0.62 -1.90
C ASP A 98 -5.82 2.07 -2.41
N ASN A 99 -6.75 2.94 -1.99
CA ASN A 99 -6.76 4.36 -2.35
C ASN A 99 -6.62 5.21 -1.08
N TYR A 100 -5.38 5.55 -0.73
CA TYR A 100 -4.95 6.28 0.48
C TYR A 100 -4.95 5.49 1.79
N GLY A 101 -5.70 4.39 1.85
CA GLY A 101 -5.46 3.28 2.76
C GLY A 101 -5.36 3.60 4.25
N PRO A 102 -4.83 2.65 5.05
CA PRO A 102 -4.59 2.85 6.47
C PRO A 102 -3.48 3.88 6.75
N GLU A 103 -2.57 4.14 5.79
CA GLU A 103 -1.53 5.16 5.91
C GLU A 103 -2.14 6.56 6.04
N GLY A 104 -3.01 6.98 5.12
CA GLY A 104 -3.59 8.32 5.14
C GLY A 104 -4.42 8.59 6.40
N ALA A 105 -5.21 7.61 6.84
CA ALA A 105 -6.00 7.71 8.06
C ALA A 105 -5.13 7.83 9.32
N THR A 106 -4.05 7.07 9.40
CA THR A 106 -3.13 7.09 10.55
C THR A 106 -2.24 8.34 10.57
N THR A 107 -1.78 8.79 9.40
CA THR A 107 -1.07 10.06 9.22
C THR A 107 -1.94 11.25 9.62
N ASN A 108 -3.20 11.30 9.18
CA ASN A 108 -4.13 12.37 9.57
C ASN A 108 -4.43 12.35 11.07
N PHE A 109 -4.73 11.17 11.64
CA PHE A 109 -4.96 11.01 13.08
C PHE A 109 -3.77 11.51 13.92
N ASN A 110 -2.56 11.05 13.63
CA ASN A 110 -1.36 11.44 14.36
C ASN A 110 -1.02 12.93 14.18
N GLY A 111 -1.23 13.47 12.99
CA GLY A 111 -1.08 14.90 12.69
C GLY A 111 -2.00 15.78 13.54
N LEU A 112 -3.27 15.40 13.64
CA LEU A 112 -4.26 16.10 14.47
C LEU A 112 -3.93 16.01 15.95
N LEU A 113 -3.56 14.83 16.46
CA LEU A 113 -3.14 14.67 17.86
C LEU A 113 -1.95 15.57 18.20
N LYS A 114 -0.94 15.62 17.32
CA LYS A 114 0.23 16.49 17.51
C LYS A 114 -0.17 17.97 17.53
N ALA A 115 -1.01 18.41 16.60
CA ALA A 115 -1.46 19.81 16.53
C ALA A 115 -2.37 20.22 17.70
N ARG A 116 -2.98 19.23 18.37
CA ARG A 116 -3.92 19.43 19.49
C ARG A 116 -3.34 18.96 20.84
N ALA A 117 -2.02 18.82 20.91
CA ALA A 117 -1.32 18.38 22.13
C ALA A 117 -1.70 19.25 23.33
N GLY A 118 -2.00 18.60 24.46
CA GLY A 118 -2.40 19.26 25.71
C GLY A 118 -3.89 19.56 25.85
N LYS A 119 -4.72 19.32 24.82
CA LYS A 119 -6.17 19.32 24.98
C LYS A 119 -6.62 18.07 25.74
N ALA A 120 -7.56 18.24 26.67
CA ALA A 120 -8.16 17.11 27.40
C ALA A 120 -8.90 16.16 26.45
N ASP A 121 -9.55 16.73 25.43
CA ASP A 121 -10.15 16.01 24.31
C ASP A 121 -9.55 16.54 23.00
N PRO A 122 -8.69 15.75 22.33
CA PRO A 122 -8.14 16.10 21.02
C PRO A 122 -9.15 16.03 19.87
N GLN A 123 -10.36 15.51 20.08
CA GLN A 123 -11.42 15.40 19.08
C GLN A 123 -10.97 14.69 17.78
N ALA A 124 -10.17 13.64 17.94
CA ALA A 124 -9.63 12.85 16.84
C ALA A 124 -9.68 11.38 17.24
N HIS A 125 -10.45 10.58 16.50
CA HIS A 125 -10.53 9.13 16.67
C HIS A 125 -10.07 8.42 15.39
N LEU A 126 -9.65 7.17 15.51
CA LEU A 126 -9.19 6.31 14.42
C LEU A 126 -9.89 4.96 14.49
N LEU A 127 -10.49 4.57 13.37
CA LEU A 127 -11.13 3.28 13.16
C LEU A 127 -10.55 2.60 11.90
N ILE A 128 -9.96 1.42 12.06
CA ILE A 128 -9.44 0.63 10.92
C ILE A 128 -10.00 -0.79 10.95
N GLY A 129 -10.79 -1.15 9.95
CA GLY A 129 -11.32 -2.52 9.80
C GLY A 129 -10.63 -3.34 8.71
N PRO A 130 -11.02 -4.60 8.51
CA PRO A 130 -10.44 -5.46 7.48
C PRO A 130 -11.11 -5.24 6.12
N TRP A 131 -11.42 -3.98 5.75
CA TRP A 131 -12.18 -3.63 4.55
C TRP A 131 -11.29 -3.18 3.39
N VAL A 132 -11.90 -3.10 2.22
CA VAL A 132 -11.38 -2.51 0.98
C VAL A 132 -11.92 -1.10 0.77
N HIS A 133 -11.41 -0.39 -0.24
CA HIS A 133 -11.91 0.92 -0.62
C HIS A 133 -13.40 0.88 -1.01
N GLY A 134 -14.17 1.89 -0.59
CA GLY A 134 -15.55 2.09 -1.05
C GLY A 134 -16.53 0.95 -0.74
N VAL A 135 -16.32 0.19 0.34
CA VAL A 135 -17.16 -0.96 0.67
C VAL A 135 -18.65 -0.57 0.80
N ASP A 136 -19.54 -1.28 0.09
CA ASP A 136 -20.99 -1.00 0.15
C ASP A 136 -21.60 -1.14 1.56
N ASN A 137 -20.97 -1.97 2.41
CA ASN A 137 -21.43 -2.25 3.76
C ASN A 137 -20.28 -2.75 4.64
N THR A 138 -20.08 -2.10 5.80
CA THR A 138 -19.09 -2.48 6.83
C THR A 138 -19.47 -3.72 7.64
N ALA A 139 -20.64 -4.30 7.41
CA ALA A 139 -21.02 -5.62 7.89
C ALA A 139 -20.42 -6.76 7.03
N LYS A 140 -19.76 -6.45 5.91
CA LYS A 140 -19.00 -7.44 5.15
C LYS A 140 -17.84 -7.95 6.01
N THR A 141 -17.75 -9.27 6.11
CA THR A 141 -16.77 -9.99 6.94
C THR A 141 -15.68 -10.66 6.12
N LYS A 142 -15.61 -10.35 4.83
CA LYS A 142 -14.70 -10.92 3.85
C LYS A 142 -14.12 -9.79 3.00
N SER A 143 -12.81 -9.83 2.76
CA SER A 143 -12.12 -8.95 1.81
C SER A 143 -11.22 -9.79 0.92
N GLY A 144 -11.33 -9.62 -0.39
CA GLY A 144 -10.74 -10.55 -1.35
C GLY A 144 -11.26 -11.96 -1.13
N GLU A 145 -10.35 -12.91 -0.94
CA GLU A 145 -10.63 -14.33 -0.71
C GLU A 145 -10.71 -14.68 0.79
N ARG A 146 -10.15 -13.87 1.69
CA ARG A 146 -10.05 -14.15 3.14
C ARG A 146 -11.31 -13.78 3.92
N GLN A 147 -11.78 -14.70 4.76
CA GLN A 147 -12.90 -14.55 5.68
C GLN A 147 -12.39 -14.18 7.08
N PHE A 148 -12.97 -13.15 7.72
CA PHE A 148 -12.59 -12.60 9.03
C PHE A 148 -13.63 -12.84 10.13
N GLY A 149 -14.57 -13.75 9.89
CA GLY A 149 -15.64 -14.10 10.84
C GLY A 149 -16.66 -12.98 11.15
N PRO A 150 -17.72 -13.29 11.90
CA PRO A 150 -18.81 -12.35 12.20
C PRO A 150 -18.37 -11.13 13.02
N ALA A 151 -17.30 -11.24 13.80
CA ALA A 151 -16.77 -10.16 14.63
C ALA A 151 -16.24 -8.97 13.81
N ALA A 152 -15.89 -9.17 12.53
CA ALA A 152 -15.45 -8.09 11.64
C ALA A 152 -16.55 -7.08 11.30
N ALA A 153 -17.83 -7.48 11.40
CA ALA A 153 -18.96 -6.62 11.06
C ALA A 153 -19.13 -5.49 12.08
N ILE A 154 -19.40 -4.28 11.59
CA ILE A 154 -19.86 -3.16 12.42
C ILE A 154 -21.06 -2.46 11.77
N HIS A 155 -21.85 -1.76 12.58
CA HIS A 155 -22.89 -0.84 12.13
C HIS A 155 -22.29 0.55 11.85
N TYR A 156 -21.92 0.82 10.60
CA TYR A 156 -21.31 2.10 10.18
C TYR A 156 -22.15 3.31 10.61
N ASP A 157 -23.44 3.29 10.29
CA ASP A 157 -24.34 4.41 10.61
C ASP A 157 -24.41 4.68 12.10
N GLU A 158 -24.39 3.65 12.95
CA GLU A 158 -24.38 3.82 14.41
C GLU A 158 -23.10 4.50 14.89
N VAL A 159 -21.94 4.10 14.34
CA VAL A 159 -20.65 4.72 14.67
C VAL A 159 -20.62 6.20 14.26
N VAL A 160 -21.06 6.52 13.05
CA VAL A 160 -21.07 7.91 12.55
C VAL A 160 -22.12 8.74 13.27
N LEU A 161 -23.33 8.22 13.50
CA LEU A 161 -24.38 8.92 14.23
C LEU A 161 -23.97 9.22 15.67
N ARG A 162 -23.35 8.26 16.38
CA ARG A 162 -22.85 8.50 17.73
C ARG A 162 -21.80 9.62 17.76
N TRP A 163 -20.90 9.66 16.78
CA TRP A 163 -19.93 10.74 16.64
C TRP A 163 -20.60 12.11 16.40
N MET A 164 -21.52 12.17 15.44
CA MET A 164 -22.22 13.41 15.08
C MET A 164 -23.14 13.89 16.21
N ASP A 165 -23.84 13.00 16.89
CA ASP A 165 -24.70 13.35 18.02
C ASP A 165 -23.92 14.04 19.14
N HIS A 166 -22.68 13.62 19.40
CA HIS A 166 -21.83 14.30 20.37
C HIS A 166 -21.28 15.63 19.85
N TYR A 167 -20.50 15.63 18.77
CA TYR A 167 -19.73 16.80 18.35
C TYR A 167 -20.53 17.84 17.55
N VAL A 168 -21.70 17.47 17.02
CA VAL A 168 -22.58 18.39 16.28
C VAL A 168 -23.81 18.78 17.11
N LYS A 169 -24.43 17.83 17.83
CA LYS A 169 -25.64 18.11 18.62
C LYS A 169 -25.38 18.35 20.11
N GLY A 170 -24.18 18.08 20.62
CA GLY A 170 -23.85 18.25 22.04
C GLY A 170 -24.47 17.19 22.96
N ILE A 171 -24.83 16.02 22.42
CA ILE A 171 -25.41 14.92 23.21
C ILE A 171 -24.28 14.21 23.96
N ASP A 172 -24.41 14.11 25.30
CA ASP A 172 -23.51 13.30 26.11
C ASP A 172 -23.83 11.80 25.93
N ASN A 173 -23.09 11.16 25.03
CA ASN A 173 -23.16 9.71 24.75
C ASN A 173 -21.81 9.02 25.02
N GLY A 174 -20.86 9.74 25.62
CA GLY A 174 -19.54 9.26 26.04
C GLY A 174 -18.56 8.90 24.95
N VAL A 175 -18.78 9.26 23.69
CA VAL A 175 -17.82 8.97 22.61
C VAL A 175 -16.44 9.59 22.87
N GLU A 176 -16.38 10.75 23.52
CA GLU A 176 -15.13 11.44 23.90
C GLU A 176 -14.37 10.74 25.04
N ARG A 177 -15.02 9.77 25.71
CA ARG A 177 -14.43 8.95 26.78
C ARG A 177 -13.97 7.58 26.29
N ASP A 178 -14.29 7.20 25.05
CA ASP A 178 -13.80 5.96 24.45
C ASP A 178 -12.29 6.06 24.20
N LYS A 179 -11.66 4.90 24.04
CA LYS A 179 -10.28 4.87 23.52
C LYS A 179 -10.25 5.47 22.10
N PRO A 180 -9.29 6.34 21.78
CA PRO A 180 -9.26 7.07 20.52
C PRO A 180 -8.94 6.20 19.32
N VAL A 181 -8.37 4.99 19.53
CA VAL A 181 -8.03 4.07 18.45
C VAL A 181 -8.80 2.77 18.62
N ARG A 182 -9.50 2.36 17.57
CA ARG A 182 -10.11 1.03 17.44
C ARG A 182 -9.69 0.41 16.11
N TYR A 183 -9.18 -0.80 16.14
CA TYR A 183 -8.62 -1.44 14.95
C TYR A 183 -8.88 -2.94 14.97
N PHE A 184 -9.04 -3.53 13.80
CA PHE A 184 -9.25 -4.96 13.65
C PHE A 184 -7.92 -5.69 13.53
N VAL A 185 -7.65 -6.67 14.39
CA VAL A 185 -6.46 -7.51 14.29
C VAL A 185 -6.79 -8.73 13.45
N MET A 186 -6.29 -8.76 12.22
CA MET A 186 -6.46 -9.89 11.31
C MET A 186 -5.73 -11.13 11.84
N GLY A 187 -6.17 -12.32 11.45
CA GLY A 187 -5.55 -13.58 11.88
C GLY A 187 -6.07 -14.06 13.24
N ASP A 188 -6.17 -13.18 14.22
CA ASP A 188 -7.00 -13.41 15.44
C ASP A 188 -8.48 -13.10 15.17
N ASP A 189 -8.74 -12.24 14.18
CA ASP A 189 -10.04 -11.79 13.72
C ASP A 189 -10.89 -11.12 14.83
N GLN A 190 -10.28 -10.16 15.53
CA GLN A 190 -10.89 -9.46 16.67
C GLN A 190 -10.66 -7.95 16.63
N TRP A 191 -11.63 -7.18 17.12
CA TRP A 191 -11.46 -5.75 17.38
C TRP A 191 -10.62 -5.50 18.64
N ARG A 192 -9.69 -4.56 18.56
CA ARG A 192 -8.93 -4.03 19.70
C ARG A 192 -9.10 -2.53 19.82
N GLN A 193 -8.78 -2.03 21.01
CA GLN A 193 -8.79 -0.61 21.32
C GLN A 193 -7.45 -0.21 21.94
N ALA A 194 -6.95 0.98 21.61
CA ALA A 194 -5.68 1.51 22.09
C ALA A 194 -5.77 3.01 22.37
N ASP A 195 -4.89 3.48 23.26
CA ASP A 195 -4.81 4.89 23.64
C ASP A 195 -4.01 5.72 22.63
N SER A 196 -3.25 5.07 21.76
CA SER A 196 -2.42 5.69 20.73
C SER A 196 -2.30 4.79 19.50
N TRP A 197 -1.97 5.42 18.36
CA TRP A 197 -1.53 4.71 17.16
C TRP A 197 -0.09 5.13 16.79
N PRO A 198 0.82 4.18 16.53
CA PRO A 198 0.65 2.74 16.74
C PRO A 198 0.52 2.36 18.23
N PRO A 199 -0.04 1.16 18.54
CA PRO A 199 0.07 0.59 19.87
C PRO A 199 1.53 0.26 20.21
N ALA A 200 1.84 0.08 21.50
CA ALA A 200 3.17 -0.29 21.94
C ALA A 200 3.59 -1.66 21.36
N ALA A 201 4.75 -1.70 20.70
CA ALA A 201 5.30 -2.89 20.08
C ALA A 201 6.84 -2.86 20.14
N LYS A 202 7.46 -4.03 20.06
CA LYS A 202 8.91 -4.18 19.93
C LYS A 202 9.29 -4.23 18.45
N SER A 203 10.10 -3.28 18.01
CA SER A 203 10.75 -3.34 16.70
C SER A 203 11.65 -4.58 16.62
N THR A 204 11.32 -5.48 15.70
CA THR A 204 12.02 -6.76 15.53
C THR A 204 12.48 -6.89 14.09
N SER A 205 13.80 -6.90 13.89
CA SER A 205 14.42 -7.09 12.57
C SER A 205 14.35 -8.55 12.14
N TYR A 206 13.87 -8.74 10.93
CA TYR A 206 13.95 -9.99 10.18
C TYR A 206 14.80 -9.74 8.94
N PHE A 207 15.97 -10.36 8.91
CA PHE A 207 16.96 -10.22 7.84
C PHE A 207 16.69 -11.24 6.73
N LEU A 208 16.72 -10.76 5.49
CA LEU A 208 16.78 -11.63 4.31
C LEU A 208 18.10 -12.39 4.36
N GLY A 209 18.12 -13.62 3.85
CA GLY A 209 19.32 -14.45 3.83
C GLY A 209 19.38 -15.42 2.66
N GLU A 210 20.44 -16.21 2.62
CA GLU A 210 20.65 -17.24 1.60
C GLU A 210 19.48 -18.22 1.51
N GLU A 211 19.34 -18.84 0.33
CA GLU A 211 18.33 -19.86 0.04
C GLU A 211 16.88 -19.44 0.35
N GLY A 212 16.60 -18.13 0.35
CA GLY A 212 15.25 -17.60 0.61
C GLY A 212 14.85 -17.68 2.09
N THR A 213 15.80 -17.54 3.01
CA THR A 213 15.52 -17.50 4.44
C THR A 213 15.22 -16.09 4.95
N LEU A 214 14.35 -15.99 5.95
CA LEU A 214 14.06 -14.77 6.69
C LEU A 214 14.31 -15.04 8.18
N THR A 215 15.33 -14.43 8.77
CA THR A 215 15.82 -14.82 10.11
C THR A 215 16.02 -13.63 11.04
N LEU A 216 16.00 -13.88 12.36
CA LEU A 216 16.26 -12.85 13.37
C LEU A 216 17.75 -12.52 13.53
N LYS A 217 18.64 -13.41 13.06
CA LYS A 217 20.08 -13.22 13.15
C LYS A 217 20.55 -12.52 11.87
N GLN A 218 21.28 -11.42 12.02
CA GLN A 218 21.93 -10.78 10.89
C GLN A 218 22.90 -11.78 10.21
N PRO A 219 22.88 -11.90 8.86
CA PRO A 219 23.85 -12.71 8.14
C PRO A 219 25.28 -12.20 8.32
N ASP A 220 26.26 -13.11 8.29
CA ASP A 220 27.68 -12.76 8.39
C ASP A 220 28.25 -12.45 7.00
N LYS A 221 28.52 -13.48 6.19
CA LYS A 221 28.87 -13.37 4.77
C LYS A 221 27.85 -14.13 3.96
N SER A 222 27.46 -13.57 2.82
CA SER A 222 26.40 -14.12 1.99
C SER A 222 26.54 -13.60 0.56
N GLU A 223 26.27 -14.46 -0.43
CA GLU A 223 26.19 -14.02 -1.83
C GLU A 223 24.81 -13.37 -2.11
N PRO A 224 24.75 -12.29 -2.91
CA PRO A 224 23.47 -11.64 -3.21
C PRO A 224 22.55 -12.56 -4.03
N SER A 225 21.25 -12.46 -3.79
CA SER A 225 20.25 -13.10 -4.63
C SER A 225 19.95 -12.23 -5.84
N SER A 226 19.80 -12.82 -7.03
CA SER A 226 19.62 -12.06 -8.27
C SER A 226 18.45 -12.54 -9.11
N PHE A 227 17.83 -11.62 -9.85
CA PHE A 227 16.82 -11.92 -10.85
C PHE A 227 16.91 -10.97 -12.04
N VAL A 228 16.31 -11.35 -13.17
CA VAL A 228 16.15 -10.48 -14.33
C VAL A 228 14.75 -9.89 -14.32
N SER A 229 14.65 -8.56 -14.35
CA SER A 229 13.39 -7.84 -14.51
C SER A 229 13.24 -7.36 -15.95
N ASP A 230 12.10 -7.69 -16.55
CA ASP A 230 11.71 -7.27 -17.88
C ASP A 230 10.42 -6.43 -17.82
N PRO A 231 10.47 -5.12 -18.11
CA PRO A 231 9.27 -4.28 -18.12
C PRO A 231 8.23 -4.70 -19.16
N ALA A 232 8.61 -5.47 -20.19
CA ALA A 232 7.69 -6.04 -21.16
C ALA A 232 6.95 -7.29 -20.62
N GLU A 233 7.50 -7.96 -19.60
CA GLU A 233 6.94 -9.15 -18.96
C GLU A 233 6.87 -8.98 -17.43
N PRO A 234 6.15 -7.95 -16.92
CA PRO A 234 6.16 -7.63 -15.49
C PRO A 234 5.51 -8.75 -14.66
N VAL A 235 5.76 -8.72 -13.35
CA VAL A 235 4.95 -9.48 -12.39
C VAL A 235 3.53 -8.92 -12.43
N ILE A 236 2.55 -9.79 -12.65
CA ILE A 236 1.15 -9.40 -12.81
C ILE A 236 0.38 -9.62 -11.52
N ASN A 237 -0.35 -8.60 -11.07
CA ASN A 237 -1.48 -8.78 -10.19
C ASN A 237 -2.64 -9.36 -10.99
N ARG A 238 -2.95 -10.64 -10.73
CA ARG A 238 -4.04 -11.34 -11.42
C ARG A 238 -5.43 -10.99 -10.89
N TYR A 239 -5.52 -10.28 -9.77
CA TYR A 239 -6.78 -9.98 -9.10
C TYR A 239 -7.34 -8.65 -9.58
N GLU A 240 -8.59 -8.67 -10.03
CA GLU A 240 -9.32 -7.50 -10.53
C GLU A 240 -9.89 -6.62 -9.41
N ASN A 241 -9.86 -7.08 -8.16
CA ASN A 241 -10.37 -6.35 -7.00
C ASN A 241 -9.33 -6.28 -5.88
N SER A 242 -9.49 -5.31 -4.99
CA SER A 242 -8.69 -5.14 -3.79
C SER A 242 -9.08 -6.17 -2.72
N GLY A 243 -8.19 -6.42 -1.76
CA GLY A 243 -8.45 -7.34 -0.65
C GLY A 243 -7.31 -8.26 -0.29
N ALA A 244 -7.62 -9.22 0.57
CA ALA A 244 -6.73 -10.30 0.96
C ALA A 244 -6.81 -11.43 -0.07
N HIS A 245 -5.76 -11.61 -0.84
CA HIS A 245 -5.67 -12.53 -1.96
C HIS A 245 -4.49 -13.48 -1.80
N ASP A 246 -4.66 -14.68 -2.33
CA ASP A 246 -3.63 -15.72 -2.27
C ASP A 246 -2.57 -15.53 -3.35
N TYR A 247 -1.42 -14.99 -2.94
CA TYR A 247 -0.28 -14.71 -3.82
C TYR A 247 0.76 -15.84 -3.85
N ARG A 248 0.41 -17.07 -3.41
CA ARG A 248 1.38 -18.19 -3.37
C ARG A 248 2.07 -18.46 -4.70
N ASP A 249 1.33 -18.29 -5.81
CA ASP A 249 1.81 -18.61 -7.16
C ASP A 249 2.97 -17.70 -7.60
N LEU A 250 3.10 -16.52 -7.01
CA LEU A 250 4.21 -15.60 -7.33
C LEU A 250 5.57 -16.16 -6.92
N ALA A 251 5.63 -17.07 -5.94
CA ALA A 251 6.87 -17.69 -5.50
C ALA A 251 7.51 -18.59 -6.58
N ALA A 252 6.75 -19.01 -7.61
CA ALA A 252 7.26 -19.79 -8.73
C ALA A 252 7.92 -18.92 -9.83
N ARG A 253 7.75 -17.59 -9.77
CA ARG A 253 8.31 -16.68 -10.78
C ARG A 253 9.81 -16.46 -10.55
N LYS A 254 10.56 -16.40 -11.65
CA LYS A 254 12.02 -16.18 -11.61
C LYS A 254 12.42 -14.74 -11.29
N ASP A 255 11.50 -13.80 -11.44
CA ASP A 255 11.65 -12.37 -11.15
C ASP A 255 11.00 -11.95 -9.82
N VAL A 256 10.75 -12.92 -8.93
CA VAL A 256 10.25 -12.72 -7.57
C VAL A 256 11.14 -13.50 -6.61
N LEU A 257 11.90 -12.80 -5.77
CA LEU A 257 12.65 -13.42 -4.68
C LEU A 257 11.70 -13.63 -3.50
N THR A 258 11.71 -14.82 -2.90
CA THR A 258 10.84 -15.18 -1.77
C THR A 258 11.70 -15.53 -0.56
N PHE A 259 11.40 -14.91 0.58
CA PHE A 259 12.09 -15.12 1.85
C PHE A 259 11.10 -15.54 2.94
N ASP A 260 11.34 -16.68 3.57
CA ASP A 260 10.45 -17.27 4.57
C ASP A 260 11.11 -17.41 5.93
N THR A 261 10.36 -17.16 7.01
CA THR A 261 10.75 -17.67 8.32
C THR A 261 10.60 -19.19 8.37
N ALA A 262 11.24 -19.83 9.35
CA ALA A 262 10.74 -21.12 9.81
C ALA A 262 9.28 -20.98 10.27
N PRO A 263 8.48 -22.07 10.24
CA PRO A 263 7.15 -22.06 10.86
C PRO A 263 7.23 -21.52 12.29
N LEU A 264 6.39 -20.55 12.61
CA LEU A 264 6.43 -19.85 13.88
C LEU A 264 6.04 -20.80 15.02
N GLU A 265 6.89 -20.90 16.04
CA GLU A 265 6.64 -21.75 17.21
C GLU A 265 5.47 -21.25 18.08
N ARG A 266 5.17 -19.95 17.98
CA ARG A 266 4.08 -19.26 18.67
C ARG A 266 3.46 -18.22 17.75
N ALA A 267 2.18 -17.95 17.97
CA ALA A 267 1.48 -16.93 17.21
C ALA A 267 2.09 -15.55 17.50
N THR A 268 2.42 -14.81 16.44
CA THR A 268 3.16 -13.54 16.50
C THR A 268 2.30 -12.43 15.95
N GLU A 269 2.01 -11.43 16.77
CA GLU A 269 1.23 -10.26 16.37
C GLU A 269 2.15 -9.17 15.82
N VAL A 270 1.84 -8.70 14.61
CA VAL A 270 2.49 -7.56 13.99
C VAL A 270 1.43 -6.48 13.78
N THR A 271 1.54 -5.39 14.53
CA THR A 271 0.58 -4.27 14.47
C THR A 271 1.32 -2.94 14.47
N GLY A 272 1.16 -2.16 13.41
CA GLY A 272 1.74 -0.82 13.26
C GLY A 272 2.50 -0.64 11.94
N PRO A 273 3.23 0.49 11.81
CA PRO A 273 4.15 0.75 10.71
C PRO A 273 5.28 -0.29 10.63
N ILE A 274 5.67 -0.63 9.42
CA ILE A 274 6.72 -1.59 9.08
C ILE A 274 7.74 -0.86 8.20
N ASP A 275 9.03 -1.03 8.52
CA ASP A 275 10.13 -0.55 7.69
C ASP A 275 10.72 -1.73 6.89
N ALA A 276 10.94 -1.56 5.59
CA ALA A 276 11.77 -2.46 4.80
C ALA A 276 12.99 -1.70 4.26
N ARG A 277 14.18 -2.24 4.51
CA ARG A 277 15.45 -1.69 4.01
C ARG A 277 16.07 -2.73 3.09
N ILE A 278 16.08 -2.43 1.80
CA ILE A 278 16.54 -3.35 0.77
C ILE A 278 17.82 -2.78 0.15
N PHE A 279 18.94 -3.45 0.42
CA PHE A 279 20.21 -3.16 -0.24
C PHE A 279 20.22 -3.84 -1.60
N LEU A 280 20.39 -3.06 -2.67
CA LEU A 280 20.38 -3.59 -4.02
C LEU A 280 21.38 -2.92 -4.95
N SER A 281 21.74 -3.61 -6.02
CA SER A 281 22.37 -3.04 -7.21
C SER A 281 21.67 -3.56 -8.47
N CYS A 282 21.79 -2.80 -9.55
CA CYS A 282 21.23 -3.17 -10.85
C CYS A 282 22.08 -2.63 -12.00
N ASP A 283 22.00 -3.23 -13.18
CA ASP A 283 22.66 -2.73 -14.41
C ASP A 283 21.87 -1.62 -15.14
N CYS A 284 20.70 -1.25 -14.62
CA CYS A 284 19.82 -0.22 -15.14
C CYS A 284 19.95 1.11 -14.38
N ARG A 285 19.24 2.16 -14.85
CA ARG A 285 19.33 3.53 -14.28
C ARG A 285 18.19 3.87 -13.33
N ASN A 286 17.16 3.05 -13.30
CA ASN A 286 16.01 3.18 -12.43
C ASN A 286 15.29 1.83 -12.36
N LEU A 287 14.55 1.59 -11.29
CA LEU A 287 13.61 0.47 -11.16
C LEU A 287 12.65 0.82 -10.02
N ASP A 288 11.57 0.06 -9.95
CA ASP A 288 10.75 0.03 -8.74
C ASP A 288 11.23 -1.14 -7.87
N VAL A 289 11.08 -1.01 -6.55
CA VAL A 289 11.39 -2.07 -5.60
C VAL A 289 10.11 -2.36 -4.84
N TRP A 290 9.60 -3.57 -5.00
CA TRP A 290 8.43 -4.06 -4.29
C TRP A 290 8.87 -4.95 -3.14
N ALA A 291 8.27 -4.79 -1.96
CA ALA A 291 8.53 -5.61 -0.78
C ALA A 291 7.21 -6.01 -0.11
N ARG A 292 6.65 -7.15 -0.49
CA ARG A 292 5.34 -7.61 -0.03
C ARG A 292 5.44 -8.53 1.17
N LEU A 293 4.65 -8.25 2.20
CA LEU A 293 4.48 -9.11 3.37
C LEU A 293 3.26 -10.05 3.19
N LEU A 294 3.47 -11.35 3.40
CA LEU A 294 2.45 -12.38 3.29
C LEU A 294 2.40 -13.25 4.56
N ASP A 295 1.19 -13.65 4.95
CA ASP A 295 0.90 -14.64 5.98
C ASP A 295 0.71 -16.01 5.32
N VAL A 296 1.66 -16.93 5.55
CA VAL A 296 1.68 -18.25 4.91
C VAL A 296 1.17 -19.32 5.86
N ALA A 297 0.02 -19.90 5.56
CA ALA A 297 -0.58 -20.98 6.31
C ALA A 297 0.14 -22.33 6.09
N PRO A 298 -0.05 -23.34 6.98
CA PRO A 298 0.56 -24.66 6.83
C PRO A 298 0.21 -25.41 5.54
N ASP A 299 -0.92 -25.08 4.91
CA ASP A 299 -1.36 -25.64 3.62
C ASP A 299 -0.76 -24.91 2.40
N GLY A 300 0.10 -23.91 2.65
CA GLY A 300 0.77 -23.11 1.63
C GLY A 300 -0.01 -21.89 1.13
N THR A 301 -1.21 -21.63 1.64
CA THR A 301 -1.95 -20.39 1.34
C THR A 301 -1.16 -19.19 1.79
N ALA A 302 -0.98 -18.18 0.92
CA ALA A 302 -0.16 -17.02 1.20
C ALA A 302 -0.93 -15.71 0.98
N PHE A 303 -1.65 -15.26 2.01
CA PHE A 303 -2.43 -14.03 1.94
C PHE A 303 -1.57 -12.79 2.14
N ASN A 304 -1.76 -11.76 1.32
CA ASN A 304 -1.25 -10.43 1.65
C ASN A 304 -1.92 -9.88 2.91
N VAL A 305 -1.13 -9.19 3.73
CA VAL A 305 -1.61 -8.54 4.96
C VAL A 305 -1.83 -7.04 4.80
N MET A 306 -1.66 -6.52 3.58
CA MET A 306 -1.94 -5.14 3.18
C MET A 306 -2.30 -5.10 1.70
N SER A 307 -3.11 -4.14 1.27
CA SER A 307 -3.33 -3.94 -0.17
C SER A 307 -2.06 -3.46 -0.88
N PRO A 308 -1.87 -3.82 -2.16
CA PRO A 308 -0.77 -3.27 -2.95
C PRO A 308 -0.89 -1.75 -3.03
N GLY A 309 0.21 -1.02 -2.84
CA GLY A 309 0.15 0.44 -2.77
C GLY A 309 1.31 1.02 -1.98
N LEU A 310 1.46 0.54 -0.76
CA LEU A 310 2.45 1.01 0.22
C LEU A 310 3.74 0.17 0.20
N ASP A 311 3.72 -0.95 -0.50
CA ASP A 311 4.78 -1.96 -0.61
C ASP A 311 5.72 -1.72 -1.80
N VAL A 312 5.83 -0.49 -2.30
CA VAL A 312 6.68 -0.12 -3.43
C VAL A 312 7.45 1.18 -3.21
N GLN A 313 8.70 1.22 -3.64
CA GLN A 313 9.50 2.44 -3.76
C GLN A 313 10.17 2.52 -5.13
N ARG A 314 9.95 3.61 -5.85
CA ARG A 314 10.70 3.91 -7.08
C ARG A 314 12.10 4.38 -6.70
N ALA A 315 13.13 3.66 -7.14
CA ALA A 315 14.50 3.87 -6.69
C ALA A 315 15.06 5.26 -7.04
N SER A 316 14.59 5.87 -8.14
CA SER A 316 14.95 7.25 -8.47
C SER A 316 14.38 8.28 -7.50
N TYR A 317 13.36 7.94 -6.71
CA TYR A 317 12.74 8.79 -5.69
C TYR A 317 13.06 8.32 -4.27
N ARG A 318 14.11 7.51 -4.08
CA ARG A 318 14.56 7.00 -2.76
C ARG A 318 14.84 8.09 -1.72
N ASP A 319 15.05 9.33 -2.17
CA ASP A 319 15.25 10.50 -1.33
C ASP A 319 14.55 11.72 -1.94
N LEU A 320 13.25 11.82 -1.68
CA LEU A 320 12.39 12.88 -2.20
C LEU A 320 12.87 14.29 -1.83
N LYS A 321 13.61 14.46 -0.72
CA LYS A 321 14.11 15.78 -0.28
C LYS A 321 15.11 16.38 -1.27
N HIS A 322 15.76 15.51 -2.04
CA HIS A 322 16.73 15.88 -3.07
C HIS A 322 16.19 15.62 -4.49
N GLY A 323 14.87 15.41 -4.62
CA GLY A 323 14.18 15.14 -5.87
C GLY A 323 14.63 13.85 -6.56
N ARG A 324 14.30 13.72 -7.84
CA ARG A 324 14.62 12.54 -8.64
C ARG A 324 16.12 12.36 -8.90
N GLN A 325 16.68 11.22 -8.49
CA GLN A 325 18.09 10.86 -8.67
C GLN A 325 18.24 9.48 -9.33
N LEU A 326 18.79 9.42 -10.54
CA LEU A 326 19.03 8.14 -11.22
C LEU A 326 20.08 7.28 -10.50
N LEU A 327 19.96 5.96 -10.66
CA LEU A 327 20.95 5.00 -10.17
C LEU A 327 22.15 4.96 -11.11
N LYS A 328 23.33 4.71 -10.53
CA LYS A 328 24.53 4.33 -11.28
C LYS A 328 24.56 2.80 -11.40
N PRO A 329 24.74 2.25 -12.62
CA PRO A 329 24.81 0.81 -12.80
C PRO A 329 25.84 0.13 -11.88
N ASN A 330 25.42 -0.98 -11.27
CA ASN A 330 26.18 -1.83 -10.35
C ASN A 330 26.66 -1.17 -9.05
N GLN A 331 26.25 0.07 -8.76
CA GLN A 331 26.43 0.65 -7.43
C GLN A 331 25.36 0.09 -6.48
N VAL A 332 25.76 -0.24 -5.24
CA VAL A 332 24.84 -0.65 -4.18
C VAL A 332 24.16 0.57 -3.57
N TYR A 333 22.84 0.48 -3.41
CA TYR A 333 21.99 1.48 -2.77
C TYR A 333 21.12 0.82 -1.70
N GLU A 334 20.89 1.52 -0.59
CA GLU A 334 19.81 1.22 0.33
C GLU A 334 18.52 1.86 -0.19
N ILE A 335 17.49 1.05 -0.43
CA ILE A 335 16.14 1.50 -0.74
C ILE A 335 15.27 1.26 0.48
N HIS A 336 14.78 2.35 1.08
CA HIS A 336 13.94 2.33 2.26
C HIS A 336 12.47 2.46 1.84
N LEU A 337 11.65 1.51 2.28
CA LEU A 337 10.20 1.56 2.20
C LEU A 337 9.68 1.73 3.64
N ASP A 338 9.07 2.88 3.93
CA ASP A 338 8.67 3.32 5.27
C ASP A 338 7.15 3.49 5.45
N ASN A 339 6.37 3.12 4.43
CA ASN A 339 4.92 3.31 4.40
C ASN A 339 4.13 2.01 4.65
N LEU A 340 4.81 0.87 4.80
CA LEU A 340 4.13 -0.41 5.05
C LEU A 340 3.43 -0.36 6.42
N ILE A 341 2.24 -0.95 6.51
CA ILE A 341 1.43 -0.89 7.73
C ILE A 341 0.43 -2.05 7.73
N THR A 342 0.23 -2.68 8.89
CA THR A 342 -0.79 -3.75 9.04
C THR A 342 -1.18 -3.94 10.50
N SER A 343 -2.18 -4.79 10.72
CA SER A 343 -2.43 -5.47 11.99
C SER A 343 -2.82 -6.91 11.70
N ASN A 344 -1.88 -7.85 11.84
CA ASN A 344 -2.09 -9.27 11.60
C ASN A 344 -1.38 -10.10 12.66
N VAL A 345 -2.06 -11.16 13.11
CA VAL A 345 -1.46 -12.25 13.85
C VAL A 345 -1.10 -13.36 12.88
N PHE A 346 0.20 -13.60 12.74
CA PHE A 346 0.72 -14.81 12.10
C PHE A 346 0.57 -15.96 13.09
N GLN A 347 -0.32 -16.90 12.79
CA GLN A 347 -0.66 -17.97 13.72
C GLN A 347 0.51 -18.94 13.95
N LYS A 348 0.45 -19.72 15.03
CA LYS A 348 1.43 -20.80 15.26
C LYS A 348 1.44 -21.75 14.05
N GLY A 349 2.63 -22.09 13.57
CA GLY A 349 2.84 -22.94 12.40
C GLY A 349 2.75 -22.19 11.06
N HIS A 350 2.27 -20.95 11.04
CA HIS A 350 2.36 -20.08 9.86
C HIS A 350 3.81 -19.61 9.67
N LYS A 351 4.11 -19.07 8.49
CA LYS A 351 5.37 -18.36 8.23
C LYS A 351 5.10 -16.90 7.92
N ILE A 352 6.06 -16.06 8.26
CA ILE A 352 6.14 -14.71 7.71
C ILE A 352 6.92 -14.81 6.42
N ARG A 353 6.33 -14.35 5.31
CA ARG A 353 6.96 -14.34 4.00
C ARG A 353 7.14 -12.91 3.50
N VAL A 354 8.32 -12.62 2.96
CA VAL A 354 8.61 -11.40 2.21
C VAL A 354 8.89 -11.77 0.76
N GLN A 355 8.20 -11.11 -0.16
CA GLN A 355 8.49 -11.20 -1.59
C GLN A 355 9.08 -9.89 -2.10
N VAL A 356 10.22 -9.97 -2.80
CA VAL A 356 10.89 -8.83 -3.42
C VAL A 356 10.86 -8.99 -4.95
N SER A 357 10.37 -7.96 -5.65
CA SER A 357 10.36 -7.90 -7.11
C SER A 357 10.60 -6.47 -7.60
N ALA A 358 10.77 -6.29 -8.91
CA ALA A 358 10.93 -4.97 -9.53
C ALA A 358 9.67 -4.45 -10.23
N SER A 359 8.57 -5.19 -10.15
CA SER A 359 7.29 -4.80 -10.75
C SER A 359 6.13 -5.49 -10.04
N PHE A 360 4.94 -4.88 -10.14
CA PHE A 360 3.65 -5.48 -9.83
C PHE A 360 2.53 -4.70 -10.55
N PHE A 361 2.26 -5.12 -11.79
CA PHE A 361 1.36 -4.43 -12.72
C PHE A 361 -0.05 -5.03 -12.65
N PRO A 362 -1.15 -4.26 -12.79
CA PRO A 362 -1.23 -2.82 -13.11
C PRO A 362 -1.40 -1.90 -11.88
N ASN A 363 -1.07 -2.35 -10.66
CA ASN A 363 -1.28 -1.55 -9.44
C ASN A 363 -0.60 -0.17 -9.53
N PHE A 364 0.65 -0.13 -10.00
CA PHE A 364 1.29 1.09 -10.49
C PHE A 364 1.73 0.94 -11.95
N SER A 365 2.04 2.07 -12.57
CA SER A 365 2.66 2.09 -13.89
C SER A 365 4.05 1.44 -13.83
N GLY A 366 4.39 0.67 -14.87
CA GLY A 366 5.66 -0.05 -14.92
C GLY A 366 6.85 0.87 -15.13
N ASN A 367 7.89 0.72 -14.33
CA ASN A 367 9.16 1.41 -14.56
C ASN A 367 9.82 0.88 -15.84
N LEU A 368 10.27 1.79 -16.72
CA LEU A 368 10.92 1.42 -17.99
C LEU A 368 12.35 0.89 -17.83
N GLN A 369 12.93 1.10 -16.64
CA GLN A 369 14.30 0.81 -16.24
C GLN A 369 15.41 1.56 -17.01
N ASN A 370 15.08 2.30 -18.07
CA ASN A 370 16.03 3.08 -18.85
C ASN A 370 16.41 4.45 -18.22
N GLY A 371 15.72 4.85 -17.15
CA GLY A 371 15.90 6.14 -16.46
C GLY A 371 15.01 7.28 -16.97
N GLU A 372 14.19 7.05 -17.99
CA GLU A 372 13.11 7.95 -18.40
C GLU A 372 11.85 7.67 -17.55
N LEU A 373 10.87 8.58 -17.58
CA LEU A 373 9.56 8.36 -16.99
C LEU A 373 8.65 7.74 -18.04
N GLU A 374 7.85 6.76 -17.63
CA GLU A 374 6.78 6.16 -18.42
C GLU A 374 5.73 7.19 -18.89
N ALA A 375 5.66 8.32 -18.20
CA ALA A 375 4.86 9.46 -18.62
C ALA A 375 5.29 10.05 -19.96
N LYS A 376 6.57 9.90 -20.36
CA LYS A 376 7.17 10.58 -21.52
C LYS A 376 7.89 9.63 -22.49
N SER A 377 8.01 8.35 -22.15
CA SER A 377 8.72 7.37 -22.96
C SER A 377 8.01 6.02 -22.95
N ALA A 378 8.32 5.21 -23.97
CA ALA A 378 7.93 3.81 -24.09
C ALA A 378 9.16 2.88 -24.18
N LYS A 379 10.38 3.41 -24.04
CA LYS A 379 11.63 2.65 -24.26
C LYS A 379 11.97 1.81 -23.04
N MET A 380 11.61 0.54 -23.08
CA MET A 380 11.92 -0.41 -22.01
C MET A 380 13.35 -0.96 -22.13
N GLN A 381 13.96 -1.24 -20.98
CA GLN A 381 15.24 -1.92 -20.87
C GLN A 381 15.10 -3.07 -19.87
N LYS A 382 15.56 -4.29 -20.20
CA LYS A 382 15.69 -5.37 -19.21
C LYS A 382 16.84 -5.08 -18.25
N ALA A 383 16.72 -5.53 -17.00
CA ALA A 383 17.73 -5.29 -15.98
C ALA A 383 18.02 -6.54 -15.16
N THR A 384 19.28 -6.74 -14.80
CA THR A 384 19.67 -7.70 -13.75
C THR A 384 19.70 -6.98 -12.40
N VAL A 385 18.87 -7.42 -11.47
CA VAL A 385 18.76 -6.87 -10.11
C VAL A 385 19.42 -7.84 -9.14
N ARG A 386 20.19 -7.32 -8.18
CA ARG A 386 20.85 -8.07 -7.10
C ARG A 386 20.41 -7.49 -5.76
N ILE A 387 19.90 -8.35 -4.88
CA ILE A 387 19.53 -8.02 -3.51
C ILE A 387 20.62 -8.56 -2.59
N TYR A 388 21.25 -7.67 -1.84
CA TYR A 388 22.34 -8.00 -0.92
C TYR A 388 21.77 -8.32 0.45
N HIS A 389 22.40 -9.28 1.12
CA HIS A 389 22.05 -9.71 2.46
C HIS A 389 23.28 -10.25 3.20
N ASP A 390 24.44 -9.63 2.93
CA ASP A 390 25.66 -9.85 3.71
C ASP A 390 25.67 -8.96 4.97
N GLY A 391 26.67 -9.12 5.83
CA GLY A 391 26.78 -8.37 7.08
C GLY A 391 26.95 -6.86 6.93
N GLU A 392 27.49 -6.35 5.81
CA GLU A 392 27.62 -4.92 5.53
C GLU A 392 26.32 -4.36 4.91
N HIS A 393 25.59 -5.20 4.16
CA HIS A 393 24.39 -4.86 3.41
C HIS A 393 23.21 -5.75 3.83
N ALA A 394 22.87 -5.72 5.11
CA ALA A 394 21.88 -6.62 5.70
C ALA A 394 20.43 -6.18 5.38
N SER A 395 19.93 -6.53 4.19
CA SER A 395 18.53 -6.28 3.83
C SER A 395 17.58 -6.88 4.86
N GLN A 396 16.59 -6.11 5.28
CA GLN A 396 15.70 -6.49 6.39
C GLN A 396 14.30 -5.90 6.26
N ILE A 397 13.37 -6.55 6.95
CA ILE A 397 12.07 -5.99 7.31
C ILE A 397 12.00 -5.87 8.83
N VAL A 398 11.61 -4.70 9.33
CA VAL A 398 11.48 -4.40 10.76
C VAL A 398 10.00 -4.42 11.10
N LEU A 399 9.59 -5.44 11.87
CA LEU A 399 8.20 -5.67 12.22
C LEU A 399 7.89 -5.14 13.63
N PRO A 400 6.77 -4.42 13.84
CA PRO A 400 6.29 -4.02 15.16
C PRO A 400 5.61 -5.20 15.86
N VAL A 401 6.40 -6.01 16.58
CA VAL A 401 5.90 -7.19 17.28
C VAL A 401 5.26 -6.80 18.61
N VAL A 402 3.95 -7.01 18.74
CA VAL A 402 3.20 -6.72 19.97
C VAL A 402 3.38 -7.86 20.97
N GLU A 403 3.65 -7.53 22.23
CA GLU A 403 3.71 -8.52 23.30
C GLU A 403 2.30 -9.04 23.59
N ARG A 404 2.13 -10.36 23.46
CA ARG A 404 0.87 -11.04 23.77
C ARG A 404 0.88 -11.47 25.23
N LYS A 405 -0.20 -11.14 25.95
CA LYS A 405 -0.41 -11.55 27.34
C LYS A 405 -0.83 -13.00 27.47
#